data_AF-A0A414CNF6-F1
#
_entry.id   AF-A0A414CNF6-F1
#
_cell.length_a   1.000
_cell.length_b   1.000
_cell.length_c   1.000
_cell.angle_alpha   90.00
_cell.angle_beta   90.00
_cell.angle_gamma   90.00
#
_symmetry.space_group_name_H-M   'P 1'
#
loop_
_entity.id
_entity.type
_entity.pdbx_description
1 polymer ?
#
loop_
_entity_poly.entity_id
_entity_poly.type
_entity_poly.pdbx_seq_one_letter_code
_entity_poly.pdbx_strand_id
1 'polypeptide(L)'
;MVTPSTTKEDKEATKQKQITYLKEHEQEIVDFVKSKNSKIASIQVNWSDIRWGEAGNGTPQGGGEIIELYGGFNHIENSGWNVTIEIVNEMPDLKTMMLSNGFGVGGEVFE
;
A
#
# COMPACT_ATOMS: atom_id res chain seq x y z
N MET A 1 -15.93 -15.08 28.54
CA MET A 1 -14.88 -15.41 27.56
C MET A 1 -14.16 -14.11 27.28
N VAL A 2 -12.87 -14.04 27.61
CA VAL A 2 -12.06 -12.82 27.52
C VAL A 2 -11.81 -12.51 26.04
N THR A 3 -12.20 -11.31 25.62
CA THR A 3 -11.76 -10.68 24.38
C THR A 3 -10.22 -10.65 24.35
N PRO A 4 -9.56 -10.99 23.23
CA PRO A 4 -8.13 -10.83 23.13
C PRO A 4 -7.86 -9.33 23.11
N SER A 5 -7.33 -8.81 24.22
CA SER A 5 -6.83 -7.44 24.29
C SER A 5 -5.46 -7.44 23.64
N THR A 6 -5.41 -7.21 22.33
CA THR A 6 -4.15 -7.11 21.58
C THR A 6 -3.34 -5.95 22.15
N THR A 7 -2.18 -6.24 22.71
CA THR A 7 -1.32 -5.22 23.32
C THR A 7 -0.71 -4.31 22.25
N LYS A 8 -0.17 -3.15 22.63
CA LYS A 8 0.56 -2.28 21.69
C LYS A 8 1.76 -3.01 21.06
N GLU A 9 2.41 -3.89 21.81
CA GLU A 9 3.53 -4.72 21.32
C GLU A 9 3.07 -5.72 20.26
N ASP A 10 1.91 -6.34 20.42
CA ASP A 10 1.35 -7.27 19.43
C ASP A 10 1.03 -6.55 18.11
N LYS A 11 0.54 -5.30 18.17
CA LYS A 11 0.26 -4.49 16.96
C LYS A 11 1.52 -4.14 16.19
N GLU A 12 2.58 -3.72 16.87
CA GLU A 12 3.86 -3.39 16.21
C GLU A 12 4.52 -4.64 15.61
N ALA A 13 4.44 -5.79 16.30
CA ALA A 13 4.91 -7.06 15.76
C ALA A 13 4.14 -7.48 14.50
N THR A 14 2.80 -7.29 14.48
CA THR A 14 1.98 -7.56 13.29
C THR A 14 2.36 -6.65 12.12
N LYS A 15 2.51 -5.33 12.36
CA LYS A 15 2.97 -4.40 11.32
C LYS A 15 4.33 -4.80 10.75
N GLN A 16 5.27 -5.22 11.60
CA GLN A 16 6.58 -5.64 11.13
C GLN A 16 6.50 -6.89 10.23
N LYS A 17 5.61 -7.84 10.53
CA LYS A 17 5.33 -9.00 9.66
C LYS A 17 4.73 -8.57 8.33
N GLN A 18 3.78 -7.64 8.34
CA GLN A 18 3.17 -7.08 7.13
C GLN A 18 4.23 -6.40 6.25
N ILE A 19 5.12 -5.58 6.83
CA ILE A 19 6.22 -4.93 6.11
C ILE A 19 7.16 -5.98 5.49
N THR A 20 7.53 -7.01 6.24
CA THR A 20 8.39 -8.09 5.73
C THR A 20 7.74 -8.79 4.53
N TYR A 21 6.47 -9.15 4.65
CA TYR A 21 5.71 -9.76 3.55
C TYR A 21 5.68 -8.87 2.31
N LEU A 22 5.37 -7.58 2.46
CA LEU A 22 5.37 -6.64 1.33
C LEU A 22 6.74 -6.55 0.64
N LYS A 23 7.84 -6.55 1.42
CA LYS A 23 9.21 -6.54 0.88
C LYS A 23 9.57 -7.84 0.15
N GLU A 24 9.17 -8.99 0.67
CA GLU A 24 9.34 -10.29 0.01
C GLU A 24 8.58 -10.34 -1.33
N HIS A 25 7.48 -9.60 -1.43
CA HIS A 25 6.63 -9.49 -2.61
C HIS A 25 6.84 -8.18 -3.40
N GLU A 26 7.98 -7.50 -3.24
CA GLU A 26 8.23 -6.20 -3.91
C GLU A 26 8.05 -6.30 -5.43
N GLN A 27 8.51 -7.40 -6.06
CA GLN A 27 8.40 -7.58 -7.51
C GLN A 27 6.94 -7.65 -7.98
N GLU A 28 6.05 -8.31 -7.22
CA GLU A 28 4.63 -8.41 -7.54
C GLU A 28 3.94 -7.04 -7.48
N ILE A 29 4.30 -6.23 -6.48
CA ILE A 29 3.83 -4.85 -6.33
C ILE A 29 4.35 -3.99 -7.49
N VAL A 30 5.65 -4.07 -7.80
CA VAL A 30 6.28 -3.33 -8.90
C VAL A 30 5.64 -3.67 -10.23
N ASP A 31 5.42 -4.95 -10.51
CA ASP A 31 4.79 -5.42 -11.75
C ASP A 31 3.34 -4.94 -11.85
N PHE A 32 2.59 -5.02 -10.75
CA PHE A 32 1.23 -4.48 -10.68
C PHE A 32 1.21 -2.99 -11.00
N VAL A 33 2.02 -2.17 -10.32
CA VAL A 33 2.04 -0.71 -10.51
C VAL A 33 2.45 -0.38 -11.95
N LYS A 34 3.55 -0.97 -12.43
CA LYS A 34 4.04 -0.76 -13.80
C LYS A 34 3.02 -1.14 -14.85
N SER A 35 2.20 -2.17 -14.63
CA SER A 35 1.14 -2.58 -15.56
C SER A 35 0.06 -1.52 -15.78
N LYS A 36 -0.09 -0.54 -14.89
CA LYS A 36 -1.14 0.48 -14.96
C LYS A 36 -0.85 1.60 -15.96
N ASN A 37 0.40 1.80 -16.36
CA ASN A 37 0.74 2.78 -17.39
C ASN A 37 1.98 2.32 -18.17
N SER A 38 1.84 2.17 -19.50
CA SER A 38 2.90 1.67 -20.38
C SER A 38 4.11 2.60 -20.52
N LYS A 39 3.99 3.87 -20.11
CA LYS A 39 5.10 4.85 -20.09
C LYS A 39 6.02 4.69 -18.86
N ILE A 40 5.68 3.78 -17.95
CA ILE A 40 6.46 3.52 -16.75
C ILE A 40 7.57 2.51 -17.06
N ALA A 41 8.81 2.97 -17.01
CA ALA A 41 10.02 2.18 -17.22
C ALA A 41 10.53 1.58 -15.90
N SER A 42 10.54 2.34 -14.81
CA SER A 42 11.00 1.91 -13.48
C SER A 42 10.07 2.36 -12.36
N ILE A 43 10.01 1.56 -11.30
CA ILE A 43 9.29 1.85 -10.04
C ILE A 43 10.31 1.93 -8.91
N GLN A 44 10.10 2.85 -7.97
CA GLN A 44 10.85 2.95 -6.73
C GLN A 44 9.86 2.90 -5.57
N VAL A 45 9.89 1.85 -4.75
CA VAL A 45 9.02 1.74 -3.56
C VAL A 45 9.62 2.54 -2.41
N ASN A 46 8.81 3.38 -1.75
CA ASN A 46 9.21 4.12 -0.56
C ASN A 46 8.90 3.30 0.71
N TRP A 47 9.81 2.42 1.10
CA TRP A 47 9.68 1.62 2.32
C TRP A 47 9.72 2.43 3.63
N SER A 48 10.02 3.74 3.58
CA SER A 48 9.99 4.62 4.75
C SER A 48 8.63 5.29 4.98
N ASP A 49 7.73 5.26 4.00
CA ASP A 49 6.37 5.81 4.10
C ASP A 49 5.34 4.72 3.81
N ILE A 50 4.99 3.97 4.85
CA ILE A 50 3.96 2.94 4.85
C ILE A 50 2.90 3.40 5.84
N ARG A 51 1.65 3.44 5.42
CA ARG A 51 0.55 3.94 6.26
C ARG A 51 -0.50 2.86 6.46
N TRP A 52 -1.02 2.79 7.67
CA TRP A 52 -2.15 1.93 8.04
C TRP A 52 -3.36 2.81 8.26
N GLY A 53 -4.51 2.38 7.77
CA GLY A 53 -5.75 3.10 7.90
C GLY A 53 -6.96 2.18 7.81
N GLU A 54 -8.13 2.79 7.75
CA GLU A 54 -9.38 2.10 7.44
C GLU A 54 -9.89 2.60 6.10
N ALA A 55 -10.36 1.68 5.25
CA ALA A 55 -11.03 2.06 4.02
C ALA A 55 -12.33 2.82 4.34
N GLY A 56 -12.52 3.99 3.71
CA GLY A 56 -13.75 4.75 3.82
C GLY A 56 -14.81 4.19 2.89
N ASN A 57 -15.81 3.46 3.41
CA ASN A 57 -16.92 2.93 2.60
C ASN A 57 -18.25 3.67 2.80
N GLY A 58 -18.28 4.76 3.56
CA GLY A 58 -19.50 5.53 3.83
C GLY A 58 -20.57 4.78 4.64
N THR A 59 -20.28 3.58 5.16
CA THR A 59 -21.17 2.80 6.03
C THR A 59 -20.64 2.73 7.47
N PRO A 60 -21.49 2.57 8.50
CA PRO A 60 -21.05 2.45 9.90
C PRO A 60 -20.19 1.22 10.19
N GLN A 61 -20.08 0.28 9.25
CA GLN A 61 -19.33 -0.97 9.40
C GLN A 61 -17.85 -0.81 9.04
N GLY A 62 -17.45 0.34 8.48
CA GLY A 62 -16.08 0.59 8.00
C GLY A 62 -15.74 -0.26 6.78
N GLY A 63 -14.77 0.17 5.97
CA GLY A 63 -14.34 -0.54 4.76
C GLY A 63 -13.30 -1.64 5.01
N GLY A 64 -12.91 -1.90 6.25
CA GLY A 64 -11.81 -2.79 6.61
C GLY A 64 -10.48 -2.06 6.80
N GLU A 65 -9.49 -2.74 7.39
CA GLU A 65 -8.13 -2.21 7.57
C GLU A 65 -7.35 -2.28 6.26
N ILE A 66 -6.54 -1.25 5.98
CA ILE A 66 -5.75 -1.13 4.76
C ILE A 66 -4.31 -0.72 5.05
N ILE A 67 -3.44 -1.02 4.09
CA ILE A 67 -2.10 -0.45 3.97
C ILE A 67 -2.05 0.42 2.72
N GLU A 68 -1.49 1.62 2.86
CA GLU A 68 -1.11 2.47 1.73
C GLU A 68 0.40 2.42 1.53
N LEU A 69 0.80 2.08 0.31
CA LEU A 69 2.19 2.14 -0.15
C LEU A 69 2.36 3.28 -1.16
N TYR A 70 3.53 3.91 -1.09
CA TYR A 70 3.91 5.02 -1.95
C TYR A 70 5.24 4.75 -2.62
N GLY A 71 5.50 5.48 -3.69
CA GLY A 71 6.78 5.43 -4.35
C GLY A 71 6.90 6.42 -5.51
N GLY A 72 8.10 6.48 -6.08
CA GLY A 72 8.38 7.22 -7.30
C GLY A 72 8.45 6.32 -8.52
N PHE A 73 8.59 6.93 -9.69
CA PHE A 73 8.76 6.20 -10.95
C PHE A 73 9.72 6.93 -11.91
N ASN A 74 10.31 6.17 -12.84
CA ASN A 74 11.20 6.66 -13.90
C ASN A 74 12.37 7.54 -13.44
N HIS A 75 12.71 7.55 -12.14
CA HIS A 75 13.69 8.47 -11.55
C HIS A 75 13.35 9.96 -11.79
N ILE A 76 12.07 10.28 -11.96
CA ILE A 76 11.59 11.66 -12.12
C ILE A 76 11.44 12.28 -10.73
N GLU A 77 12.03 13.46 -10.52
CA GLU A 77 11.88 14.22 -9.28
C GLU A 77 10.41 14.59 -9.06
N ASN A 78 9.91 14.48 -7.83
CA ASN A 78 8.51 14.73 -7.45
C ASN A 78 7.50 13.84 -8.20
N SER A 79 7.95 12.69 -8.71
CA SER A 79 7.05 11.65 -9.21
C SER A 79 6.46 10.83 -8.07
N GLY A 80 5.22 10.40 -8.23
CA GLY A 80 4.48 9.69 -7.20
C GLY A 80 3.48 8.69 -7.77
N TRP A 81 3.32 7.58 -7.06
CA TRP A 81 2.19 6.66 -7.17
C TRP A 81 1.74 6.24 -5.77
N ASN A 82 0.51 5.74 -5.66
CA ASN A 82 -0.03 5.19 -4.41
C ASN A 82 -0.87 3.93 -4.70
N VAL A 83 -0.63 2.88 -3.93
CA VAL A 83 -1.43 1.66 -3.93
C VAL A 83 -2.06 1.45 -2.56
N THR A 84 -3.34 1.11 -2.55
CA THR A 84 -4.07 0.62 -1.38
C THR A 84 -4.15 -0.90 -1.42
N ILE A 85 -3.91 -1.55 -0.28
CA ILE A 85 -3.94 -3.00 -0.08
C ILE A 85 -4.81 -3.30 1.13
N GLU A 86 -5.81 -4.16 0.98
CA GLU A 86 -6.62 -4.61 2.12
C GLU A 86 -5.84 -5.58 3.02
N ILE A 87 -6.10 -5.48 4.32
CA ILE A 87 -5.62 -6.44 5.31
C ILE A 87 -6.72 -7.48 5.53
N VAL A 88 -6.41 -8.74 5.20
CA VAL A 88 -7.31 -9.88 5.39
C VAL A 88 -6.63 -10.86 6.33
N ASN A 89 -7.30 -11.22 7.44
CA ASN A 89 -6.72 -12.08 8.49
C ASN A 89 -5.35 -11.58 8.97
N GLU A 90 -5.27 -10.29 9.31
CA GLU A 90 -4.05 -9.60 9.80
C GLU A 90 -2.89 -9.47 8.79
N MET A 91 -3.02 -9.99 7.56
CA MET A 91 -1.97 -9.93 6.53
C MET A 91 -2.43 -9.17 5.28
N PRO A 92 -1.52 -8.53 4.53
CA PRO A 92 -1.88 -7.83 3.29
C PRO A 92 -2.30 -8.86 2.23
N ASP A 93 -3.42 -8.62 1.53
CA ASP A 93 -3.82 -9.43 0.39
C ASP A 93 -3.51 -8.69 -0.92
N LEU A 94 -2.43 -9.09 -1.59
CA LEU A 94 -1.95 -8.45 -2.83
C LEU A 94 -2.98 -8.51 -3.99
N LYS A 95 -3.96 -9.41 -3.93
CA LYS A 95 -5.04 -9.46 -4.93
C LYS A 95 -5.99 -8.26 -4.85
N THR A 96 -5.98 -7.56 -3.72
CA THR A 96 -6.82 -6.39 -3.47
C THR A 96 -6.14 -5.07 -3.87
N MET A 97 -4.90 -5.13 -4.38
CA MET A 97 -4.14 -3.96 -4.81
C MET A 97 -4.96 -3.06 -5.75
N MET A 98 -5.10 -1.80 -5.37
CA MET A 98 -5.72 -0.75 -6.17
C MET A 98 -4.79 0.45 -6.30
N LEU A 99 -4.61 0.96 -7.53
CA LEU A 99 -3.94 2.24 -7.75
C LEU A 99 -4.93 3.37 -7.43
N SER A 100 -4.65 4.19 -6.42
CA SER A 100 -5.65 5.12 -5.86
C SER A 100 -5.75 6.44 -6.62
N ASN A 101 -4.64 7.18 -6.74
CA ASN A 101 -4.61 8.53 -7.34
C ASN A 101 -3.93 8.59 -8.72
N GLY A 102 -3.62 7.45 -9.32
CA GLY A 102 -2.84 7.41 -10.57
C GLY A 102 -1.35 7.71 -10.36
N PHE A 103 -0.66 8.00 -11.47
CA PHE A 103 0.72 8.51 -11.46
C PHE A 103 0.69 10.03 -11.53
N GLY A 104 1.57 10.70 -10.79
CA GLY A 104 1.70 12.16 -10.87
C GLY A 104 3.13 12.65 -10.80
N VAL A 105 3.36 13.87 -11.31
CA VAL A 105 4.64 14.59 -11.23
C VAL A 105 4.33 16.02 -10.80
N GLY A 106 4.92 16.48 -9.70
CA GLY A 106 4.78 17.87 -9.25
C GLY A 106 3.33 18.29 -8.90
N GLY A 107 2.46 17.33 -8.61
CA GLY A 107 1.03 17.57 -8.33
C GLY A 107 0.11 17.49 -9.54
N GLU A 108 0.65 17.25 -10.73
CA GLU A 108 -0.13 17.03 -11.95
C GLU A 108 -0.19 15.54 -12.30
N VAL A 109 -1.26 15.12 -12.98
CA VAL A 109 -1.41 13.74 -13.47
C VAL A 109 -0.39 13.48 -14.57
N PHE A 110 0.28 12.33 -14.49
CA PHE A 110 1.19 11.84 -15.51
C PHE A 110 0.44 10.97 -16.52
N GLU A 111 0.22 11.51 -17.72
CA GLU A 111 -0.44 10.83 -18.84
C GLU A 111 0.52 9.99 -19.68
#